data_AF-A0A397JET5-F1
#
_entry.id   AF-A0A397JET5-F1
#
_cell.length_a   1.000
_cell.length_b   1.000
_cell.length_c   1.000
_cell.angle_alpha   90.00
_cell.angle_beta   90.00
_cell.angle_gamma   90.00
#
_symmetry.space_group_name_H-M   'P 1'
#
loop_
_entity.id
_entity.type
_entity.pdbx_description
1 polymer ?
#
loop_
_entity_poly.entity_id
_entity_poly.type
_entity_poly.pdbx_seq_one_letter_code
_entity_poly.pdbx_strand_id
1 'polypeptide(L)'
;MDSTVMLRANVNRNNIHPPPEIEVLYFLNSEKPMRDHKRCHAYKIFRYSVARECRATNHLWKNSTTHEKLEYFNLAQRVKSH
;
A
#
# COMPACT_ATOMS: atom_id res chain seq x y z
N MET A 1 -2.89 -22.80 -0.18
CA MET A 1 -2.34 -21.59 -0.80
C MET A 1 -2.39 -20.48 0.23
N ASP A 2 -1.25 -19.86 0.50
CA ASP A 2 -1.08 -18.88 1.56
C ASP A 2 -1.66 -17.51 1.15
N SER A 3 -2.66 -17.03 1.88
CA SER A 3 -3.45 -15.80 1.60
C SER A 3 -2.60 -14.53 1.51
N THR A 4 -1.37 -14.59 2.03
CA THR A 4 -0.38 -13.51 2.02
C THR A 4 0.25 -13.26 0.64
N VAL A 5 0.24 -14.26 -0.26
CA VAL A 5 0.81 -14.14 -1.62
C VAL A 5 -0.14 -13.37 -2.55
N MET A 6 -1.46 -13.51 -2.40
CA MET A 6 -2.45 -12.81 -3.23
C MET A 6 -2.51 -11.30 -2.99
N LEU A 7 -2.33 -10.83 -1.74
CA LEU A 7 -2.32 -9.39 -1.43
C LEU A 7 -1.16 -8.63 -2.10
N ARG A 8 -0.07 -9.32 -2.44
CA ARG A 8 1.10 -8.73 -3.11
C ARG A 8 0.90 -8.47 -4.61
N ALA A 9 -0.02 -9.18 -5.26
CA ALA A 9 -0.20 -9.11 -6.71
C ALA A 9 -1.05 -7.91 -7.18
N ASN A 10 -1.89 -7.34 -6.31
CA ASN A 10 -2.86 -6.30 -6.69
C ASN A 10 -2.43 -4.85 -6.42
N VAL A 11 -1.23 -4.61 -5.87
CA VAL A 11 -0.74 -3.24 -5.72
C VAL A 11 -0.34 -2.71 -7.10
N ASN A 12 -1.15 -1.81 -7.65
CA ASN A 12 -0.86 -1.15 -8.92
C ASN A 12 0.42 -0.32 -8.78
N ARG A 13 1.52 -0.78 -9.39
CA ARG A 13 2.82 -0.09 -9.36
C ARG A 13 2.75 1.33 -9.92
N ASN A 14 1.80 1.61 -10.82
CA ASN A 14 1.64 2.94 -11.40
C ASN A 14 1.16 3.98 -10.38
N ASN A 15 0.59 3.53 -9.24
CA ASN A 15 0.17 4.40 -8.15
C ASN A 15 1.24 4.52 -7.06
N ILE A 16 2.34 3.76 -7.14
CA ILE A 16 3.43 3.85 -6.17
C ILE A 16 4.39 4.93 -6.64
N HIS A 17 4.28 6.10 -6.02
CA HIS A 17 5.20 7.21 -6.29
C HIS A 17 6.17 7.42 -5.11
N PRO A 18 7.38 7.92 -5.39
CA PRO A 18 8.25 8.41 -4.33
C PRO A 18 7.51 9.45 -3.46
N PRO A 19 7.66 9.41 -2.13
CA PRO A 19 7.11 10.45 -1.25
C PRO A 19 7.76 11.80 -1.52
N PRO A 20 7.11 12.91 -1.14
CA PRO A 20 7.79 14.19 -0.97
C PRO A 20 9.06 14.06 -0.12
N GLU A 21 10.11 14.79 -0.50
CA GLU A 21 11.43 14.67 0.15
C GLU A 21 11.38 14.97 1.65
N ILE A 22 10.59 15.95 2.07
CA ILE A 22 10.40 16.31 3.49
C ILE A 22 9.87 15.11 4.30
N GLU A 23 8.92 14.37 3.76
CA GLU A 23 8.34 13.19 4.42
C GLU A 23 9.38 12.06 4.51
N VAL A 24 10.18 11.86 3.46
CA VAL A 24 11.31 10.91 3.47
C VAL A 24 12.34 11.27 4.54
N LEU A 25 12.68 12.55 4.68
CA LEU A 25 13.63 13.02 5.68
C LEU A 25 13.15 12.73 7.10
N TYR A 26 11.89 13.07 7.42
CA TYR A 26 11.31 12.73 8.73
C TYR A 26 11.28 11.23 8.98
N PHE A 27 10.88 10.43 7.99
CA PHE A 27 10.83 8.97 8.10
C PHE A 27 12.23 8.39 8.38
N LEU A 28 13.23 8.74 7.56
CA LEU A 28 14.59 8.22 7.72
C LEU A 28 15.25 8.68 9.03
N ASN A 29 14.95 9.90 9.50
CA ASN A 29 15.46 10.41 10.77
C ASN A 29 14.77 9.79 12.00
N SER A 30 13.53 9.34 11.86
CA SER A 30 12.78 8.65 12.93
C SER A 30 13.20 7.19 13.11
N GLU A 31 13.89 6.62 12.11
CA GLU A 31 14.40 5.26 12.13
C GLU A 31 15.73 5.16 12.86
N LYS A 32 15.97 4.03 13.56
CA LYS A 32 17.27 3.79 14.19
C LYS A 32 18.37 3.80 13.13
N PRO A 33 19.50 4.52 13.37
CA PRO A 33 20.61 4.55 12.41
C PRO A 33 21.14 3.14 12.21
N MET A 34 20.96 2.61 10.99
CA MET A 34 21.50 1.30 10.63
C MET A 34 22.95 1.45 10.20
N ARG A 35 23.79 0.55 10.69
CA ARG A 35 25.17 0.40 10.24
C ARG A 35 25.14 -0.19 8.83
N ASP A 36 25.12 0.68 7.83
CA ASP A 36 25.63 0.47 6.45
C ASP A 36 24.63 0.38 5.25
N HIS A 37 25.14 0.99 4.17
CA HIS A 37 24.83 1.04 2.73
C HIS A 37 23.60 1.77 2.17
N LYS A 38 23.85 2.84 1.38
CA LYS A 38 22.90 3.67 0.60
C LYS A 38 21.84 2.91 -0.21
N ARG A 39 22.10 1.67 -0.65
CA ARG A 39 21.09 0.77 -1.29
C ARG A 39 19.90 0.47 -0.35
N CYS A 40 20.11 0.56 0.96
CA CYS A 40 19.10 0.39 2.00
C CYS A 40 18.09 1.54 2.00
N HIS A 41 18.50 2.79 1.73
CA HIS A 41 17.59 3.94 1.77
C HIS A 41 16.59 3.94 0.61
N ALA A 42 17.03 3.68 -0.63
CA ALA A 42 16.12 3.62 -1.77
C ALA A 42 15.05 2.51 -1.58
N TYR A 43 15.47 1.34 -1.11
CA TYR A 43 14.54 0.26 -0.79
C TYR A 43 13.61 0.60 0.38
N LYS A 44 14.11 1.30 1.42
CA LYS A 44 13.30 1.79 2.54
C LYS A 44 12.23 2.78 2.08
N ILE A 45 12.60 3.74 1.23
CA ILE A 45 11.68 4.72 0.63
C ILE A 45 10.61 3.98 -0.18
N PHE A 46 11.01 3.02 -1.02
CA PHE A 46 10.07 2.22 -1.79
C PHE A 46 9.09 1.44 -0.87
N ARG A 47 9.59 0.78 0.19
CA ARG A 47 8.73 0.09 1.16
C ARG A 47 7.79 1.05 1.89
N TYR A 48 8.25 2.25 2.20
CA TYR A 48 7.44 3.29 2.82
C TYR A 48 6.30 3.72 1.89
N SER A 49 6.59 4.00 0.61
CA SER A 49 5.56 4.32 -0.40
C SER A 49 4.50 3.22 -0.50
N VAL A 50 4.92 1.95 -0.61
CA VAL A 50 3.99 0.81 -0.66
C VAL A 50 3.10 0.77 0.58
N ALA A 51 3.70 0.88 1.77
CA ALA A 51 2.95 0.84 3.02
C ALA A 51 1.96 2.00 3.15
N ARG A 52 2.32 3.18 2.65
CA ARG A 52 1.45 4.36 2.63
C ARG A 52 0.25 4.17 1.71
N GLU A 53 0.46 3.67 0.49
CA GLU A 53 -0.63 3.36 -0.43
C GLU A 53 -1.58 2.29 0.14
N CYS A 54 -1.05 1.22 0.74
CA CYS A 54 -1.89 0.21 1.41
C CYS A 54 -2.72 0.79 2.58
N ARG A 55 -2.17 1.77 3.31
CA ARG A 55 -2.91 2.46 4.37
C ARG A 55 -4.00 3.36 3.77
N ALA A 56 -3.71 4.07 2.67
CA ALA A 56 -4.68 4.89 1.96
C ALA A 56 -5.85 4.04 1.47
N THR A 57 -5.61 2.90 0.84
CA THR A 57 -6.68 1.99 0.37
C THR A 57 -7.53 1.47 1.53
N ASN A 58 -6.92 1.10 2.67
CA ASN A 58 -7.66 0.67 3.84
C ASN A 58 -8.52 1.80 4.44
N HIS A 59 -8.00 3.02 4.46
CA HIS A 59 -8.72 4.19 4.93
C HIS A 59 -9.91 4.52 4.02
N LEU A 60 -9.70 4.50 2.70
CA LEU A 60 -10.75 4.68 1.71
C LEU A 60 -11.86 3.64 1.92
N TRP A 61 -11.53 2.35 1.98
CA TRP A 61 -12.52 1.31 2.22
C TRP A 61 -13.29 1.50 3.53
N LYS A 62 -12.59 1.85 4.62
CA LYS A 62 -13.23 2.08 5.92
C LYS A 62 -14.28 3.20 5.82
N ASN A 63 -13.96 4.25 5.08
CA ASN A 63 -14.80 5.44 4.93
C ASN A 63 -15.75 5.41 3.72
N SER A 64 -15.69 4.39 2.86
CA SER A 64 -16.63 4.24 1.76
C SER A 64 -18.07 4.11 2.27
N THR A 65 -18.98 4.67 1.49
CA THR A 65 -20.42 4.62 1.71
C THR A 65 -20.96 3.19 1.59
N THR A 66 -22.15 2.95 2.16
CA THR A 66 -22.86 1.67 2.01
C THR A 66 -23.11 1.33 0.55
N HIS A 67 -23.44 2.33 -0.28
CA HIS A 67 -23.70 2.13 -1.71
C HIS A 67 -22.43 1.70 -2.46
N GLU A 68 -21.31 2.40 -2.27
CA GLU A 68 -20.03 2.01 -2.88
C GLU A 68 -19.62 0.58 -2.49
N LYS A 69 -19.75 0.21 -1.21
CA LYS A 69 -19.44 -1.15 -0.74
C LYS A 69 -20.36 -2.21 -1.36
N LEU A 70 -21.64 -1.88 -1.55
CA LEU A 70 -22.62 -2.76 -2.18
C LEU A 70 -22.27 -3.06 -3.64
N GLU A 71 -21.82 -2.07 -4.40
CA GLU A 71 -21.37 -2.26 -5.79
C GLU A 71 -20.22 -3.29 -5.88
N TYR A 72 -19.22 -3.17 -4.99
CA TYR A 72 -18.13 -4.15 -4.91
C TYR A 72 -18.61 -5.54 -4.48
N PHE A 73 -19.56 -5.61 -3.54
CA PHE A 73 -20.14 -6.89 -3.09
C PHE A 73 -20.90 -7.60 -4.23
N ASN A 74 -21.76 -6.88 -4.95
CA ASN A 74 -22.51 -7.40 -6.09
C ASN A 74 -21.57 -7.88 -7.20
N LEU A 75 -20.50 -7.13 -7.49
CA LEU A 75 -19.48 -7.54 -8.44
C LEU A 75 -18.81 -8.86 -8.02
N ALA A 76 -18.42 -8.99 -6.75
CA ALA A 76 -17.80 -10.21 -6.23
C ALA A 76 -18.73 -11.43 -6.35
N GLN A 77 -20.03 -11.25 -6.13
CA GLN A 77 -21.03 -12.31 -6.31
C GLN A 77 -21.11 -12.76 -7.77
N ARG A 78 -21.16 -11.83 -8.73
CA ARG A 78 -21.21 -12.15 -10.17
C ARG A 78 -19.98 -12.94 -10.64
N VAL A 79 -18.79 -12.54 -10.19
CA VAL A 79 -17.54 -13.25 -10.53
C VAL A 79 -17.53 -14.67 -9.95
N LYS A 80 -18.06 -14.86 -8.74
CA LYS A 80 -18.11 -16.17 -8.08
C LYS A 80 -19.13 -17.13 -8.73
N SER A 81 -20.15 -16.60 -9.40
CA SER A 81 -21.16 -17.40 -10.11
C SER A 81 -20.76 -17.84 -11.52
N HIS A 82 -19.57 -17.47 -11.99
CA HIS A 82 -18.95 -17.98 -13.22
C HIS A 82 -17.87 -19.01 -12.89
#